data_AF-A0A9D4M2W6-F1
#
_entry.id   AF-A0A9D4M2W6-F1
#
_cell.length_a   1.000
_cell.length_b   1.000
_cell.length_c   1.000
_cell.angle_alpha   90.00
_cell.angle_beta   90.00
_cell.angle_gamma   90.00
#
_symmetry.space_group_name_H-M   'P 1'
#
loop_
_entity.id
_entity.type
_entity.pdbx_description
1 polymer ?
#
loop_
_entity_poly.entity_id
_entity_poly.type
_entity_poly.pdbx_seq_one_letter_code
_entity_poly.pdbx_strand_id
1 'polypeptide(L)' 'MDPELIQPFGVYVTPAGQLIVCASKSNTVIQVNREGNTKLATIASQLIRQVSVCCNTNIQQIIVGLIENNKLIVMELQ' A
#
# COMPACT_ATOMS: atom_id res chain seq x y z
N MET A 1 8.89 15.17 1.90
CA MET A 1 8.85 13.75 1.50
C MET A 1 8.35 12.97 2.71
N ASP A 2 7.32 12.14 2.56
CA ASP A 2 6.74 11.41 3.69
C ASP A 2 7.72 10.33 4.21
N PRO A 3 7.98 10.25 5.53
CA PRO A 3 8.94 9.28 6.08
C PRO A 3 8.53 7.82 5.89
N GLU A 4 7.26 7.53 5.57
CA GLU A 4 6.78 6.18 5.27
C GLU A 4 6.84 5.83 3.79
N LEU A 5 7.16 6.78 2.89
CA LEU A 5 7.32 6.51 1.46
C LEU A 5 8.79 6.22 1.11
N ILE A 6 9.33 5.13 1.66
CA ILE A 6 10.71 4.72 1.40
C ILE A 6 10.70 3.45 0.54
N GLN A 7 11.31 3.54 -0.65
CA GLN A 7 11.41 2.45 -1.61
C GLN A 7 10.02 1.90 -2.04
N PRO A 8 9.20 2.72 -2.73
CA PRO A 8 7.92 2.24 -3.25
C PRO A 8 8.15 1.12 -4.27
N PHE A 9 7.41 0.03 -4.14
CA PHE A 9 7.56 -1.17 -4.98
C PHE A 9 6.30 -1.53 -5.75
N GLY A 10 5.15 -1.47 -5.06
CA GLY A 10 3.83 -1.69 -5.64
C GLY A 10 2.98 -0.43 -5.54
N VAL A 11 2.21 -0.14 -6.58
CA VAL A 11 1.25 0.96 -6.60
C VAL A 11 -0.08 0.48 -7.17
N TYR A 12 -1.17 0.95 -6.57
CA TYR A 12 -2.52 0.77 -7.07
C TYR A 12 -3.22 2.14 -7.15
N VAL A 13 -3.93 2.39 -8.25
CA VAL A 13 -4.72 3.61 -8.45
C VAL A 13 -6.18 3.31 -8.13
N THR A 14 -6.75 4.03 -7.17
CA THR A 14 -8.19 3.91 -6.86
C THR A 14 -9.04 4.50 -8.00
N PRO A 15 -10.30 4.08 -8.21
CA PRO A 15 -11.22 4.75 -9.14
C PRO A 15 -11.44 6.24 -8.81
N ALA A 16 -11.24 6.65 -7.55
CA ALA A 16 -11.24 8.06 -7.14
C ALA A 16 -9.95 8.82 -7.52
N GLY A 17 -8.94 8.14 -8.06
CA GLY A 17 -7.68 8.71 -8.52
C GLY A 17 -6.61 8.89 -7.44
N GLN A 18 -6.80 8.33 -6.25
CA GLN A 18 -5.76 8.30 -5.20
C GLN A 18 -4.83 7.11 -5.43
N LEU A 19 -3.66 7.13 -4.80
CA LEU A 19 -2.68 6.05 -4.93
C LEU A 19 -2.56 5.31 -3.60
N ILE A 20 -2.56 3.98 -3.67
CA ILE A 20 -2.18 3.09 -2.57
C ILE A 20 -0.79 2.55 -2.91
N VAL A 21 0.16 2.71 -2.00
CA VAL A 21 1.57 2.40 -2.25
C VAL A 21 2.09 1.43 -1.20
N CYS A 22 2.69 0.34 -1.66
CA CYS A 22 3.55 -0.51 -0.85
C CYS A 22 4.93 0.12 -0.76
N ALA A 23 5.30 0.59 0.42
CA ALA A 23 6.63 1.10 0.70
C ALA A 23 7.43 0.00 1.42
N SER A 24 8.29 -0.68 0.66
CA SER A 24 8.85 -1.96 1.09
C SER A 24 9.87 -1.82 2.20
N LYS A 25 10.61 -0.70 2.25
CA LYS A 25 11.63 -0.46 3.29
C LYS A 25 11.04 0.05 4.60
N SER A 26 9.96 0.81 4.53
CA SER A 26 9.21 1.29 5.71
C SER A 26 8.23 0.24 6.25
N ASN A 27 8.04 -0.89 5.54
CA ASN A 27 7.14 -1.96 5.97
C ASN A 27 5.69 -1.45 6.17
N THR A 28 5.27 -0.49 5.34
CA THR A 28 3.92 0.10 5.37
C THR A 28 3.21 0.02 4.03
N VAL A 29 1.88 0.04 4.09
CA VAL A 29 1.01 0.42 2.98
C VAL A 29 0.39 1.75 3.32
N ILE A 30 0.57 2.73 2.44
CA ILE A 30 0.06 4.08 2.65
C ILE A 30 -0.83 4.50 1.48
N GLN A 31 -1.78 5.38 1.78
CA GLN A 31 -2.55 6.10 0.79
C GLN A 31 -1.94 7.49 0.60
N VAL A 32 -1.76 7.90 -0.64
CA VAL A 32 -1.29 9.23 -1.02
C VAL A 32 -2.23 9.86 -2.03
N ASN A 33 -2.15 11.18 -2.17
CA ASN A 33 -2.90 11.92 -3.17
C ASN A 33 -2.52 11.50 -4.60
N ARG A 34 -3.30 11.96 -5.59
CA ARG A 34 -3.09 11.64 -7.01
C ARG A 34 -1.69 12.01 -7.51
N GLU A 35 -1.11 13.08 -6.97
CA GLU A 35 0.23 13.57 -7.32
C GLU A 35 1.36 12.78 -6.64
N GLY A 36 1.02 11.81 -5.77
CA GLY A 36 1.99 10.96 -5.08
C GLY A 36 2.87 11.68 -4.05
N ASN A 37 2.53 12.91 -3.68
CA ASN A 37 3.39 13.80 -2.90
C ASN A 37 2.87 14.08 -1.47
N THR A 38 1.61 13.75 -1.20
CA THR A 38 0.96 13.98 0.09
C THR A 38 0.38 12.68 0.61
N LYS A 39 0.81 12.24 1.79
CA LYS A 39 0.19 11.12 2.49
C LYS A 39 -1.19 11.53 3.02
N LEU A 40 -2.17 10.68 2.75
CA LEU A 40 -3.54 10.81 3.21
C LEU A 40 -3.81 9.91 4.42
N ALA A 41 -3.27 8.69 4.39
CA ALA A 41 -3.46 7.72 5.47
C ALA A 41 -2.36 6.65 5.50
N THR A 42 -2.12 6.05 6.67
CA THR A 42 -1.45 4.74 6.77
C THR A 42 -2.55 3.69 6.81
N ILE A 43 -2.53 2.76 5.86
CA ILE A 43 -3.52 1.69 5.79
C ILE A 43 -3.05 0.47 6.58
N ALA A 44 -1.76 0.15 6.49
CA ALA A 44 -1.16 -0.95 7.22
C ALA A 44 0.28 -0.63 7.59
N SER A 45 0.74 -1.17 8.72
CA SER A 45 2.10 -1.03 9.22
C SER A 45 2.64 -2.37 9.72
N GLN A 46 3.96 -2.42 9.96
CA GLN A 46 4.66 -3.61 10.46
C GLN A 46 4.54 -4.84 9.54
N LEU A 47 4.35 -4.63 8.24
CA LEU A 47 4.33 -5.69 7.26
C LEU A 47 5.75 -6.07 6.86
N ILE A 48 6.09 -7.35 6.89
CA ILE A 48 7.47 -7.79 6.61
C ILE A 48 7.69 -7.91 5.09
N ARG A 49 8.57 -7.06 4.53
CA ARG A 49 9.07 -7.10 3.13
C ARG A 49 7.98 -7.34 2.07
N GLN A 50 7.26 -6.28 1.76
CA GLN A 50 6.21 -6.27 0.73
C GLN A 50 6.77 -6.07 -0.69
N VAL A 51 6.06 -6.58 -1.69
CA VAL A 51 6.40 -6.37 -3.12
C VAL A 51 5.29 -5.82 -3.97
N SER A 52 4.04 -6.08 -3.60
CA SER A 52 2.91 -5.76 -4.45
C SER A 52 1.71 -5.39 -3.63
N VAL A 53 0.88 -4.53 -4.23
CA VAL A 53 -0.45 -4.18 -3.73
C VAL A 53 -1.44 -4.25 -4.88
N CYS A 54 -2.62 -4.79 -4.62
CA CYS A 54 -3.80 -4.60 -5.45
C CYS A 54 -5.04 -4.49 -4.55
N CYS A 55 -6.15 -3.99 -5.08
CA CYS A 55 -7.42 -3.95 -4.37
C CYS A 55 -8.47 -4.81 -5.06
N ASN A 56 -9.51 -5.20 -4.32
CA ASN A 56 -10.73 -5.75 -4.94
C ASN A 56 -11.53 -4.64 -5.66
N THR A 57 -12.48 -5.02 -6.52
CA THR A 57 -13.20 -4.09 -7.43
C THR A 57 -13.98 -2.97 -6.73
N ASN A 58 -14.24 -3.10 -5.44
CA ASN A 58 -14.95 -2.09 -4.64
C ASN A 58 -14.02 -1.33 -3.68
N ILE A 59 -12.71 -1.61 -3.72
CA ILE A 59 -11.70 -1.11 -2.77
C ILE A 59 -12.09 -1.32 -1.30
N GLN A 60 -12.82 -2.39 -1.02
CA GLN A 60 -13.08 -2.79 0.36
C GLN A 60 -11.88 -3.56 0.90
N GLN A 61 -11.14 -4.24 0.03
CA GLN A 61 -10.00 -5.04 0.43
C GLN A 61 -8.74 -4.64 -0.32
N ILE A 62 -7.63 -4.65 0.40
CA ILE A 62 -6.28 -4.58 -0.14
C ILE A 62 -5.63 -5.96 0.00
N ILE A 63 -5.01 -6.42 -1.07
CA ILE A 63 -4.20 -7.62 -1.11
C ILE A 63 -2.74 -7.20 -1.24
N VAL A 64 -1.91 -7.67 -0.32
CA VAL A 64 -0.47 -7.38 -0.29
C VAL A 64 0.32 -8.67 -0.40
N GLY A 65 1.25 -8.70 -1.35
CA GLY A 65 2.22 -9.79 -1.50
C GLY A 65 3.46 -9.57 -0.62
N LEU A 66 3.79 -10.57 0.20
CA LEU A 66 4.98 -10.56 1.06
C LEU A 66 6.04 -11.53 0.55
N ILE A 67 7.29 -11.06 0.40
CA ILE A 67 8.40 -11.91 -0.07
C ILE A 67 8.82 -12.90 1.00
N GLU A 68 9.11 -12.42 2.22
CA GLU A 68 9.81 -13.25 3.22
C GLU A 68 8.99 -14.43 3.72
N ASN A 69 7.66 -14.32 3.67
CA ASN A 69 6.76 -15.35 4.19
C ASN A 69 5.98 -16.10 3.09
N ASN A 70 6.23 -15.82 1.81
CA ASN A 70 5.49 -16.40 0.67
C ASN A 70 3.96 -16.37 0.86
N LYS A 71 3.44 -15.25 1.37
CA LYS A 71 2.03 -15.08 1.75
C LYS A 71 1.41 -13.89 1.07
N LEU A 72 0.10 -14.00 0.85
CA LEU A 72 -0.77 -12.87 0.62
C LEU A 72 -1.46 -12.49 1.94
N ILE A 73 -1.55 -11.20 2.23
CA ILE A 73 -2.41 -10.68 3.28
C ILE A 73 -3.56 -9.93 2.63
N VAL A 74 -4.78 -10.19 3.10
CA VAL A 74 -5.98 -9.45 2.73
C VAL A 74 -6.37 -8.57 3.92
N MET A 75 -6.56 -7.27 3.68
CA MET A 75 -6.92 -6.30 4.71
C MET A 75 -8.17 -5.54 4.27
N GLU A 76 -9.11 -5.36 5.18
CA GLU A 76 -10.27 -4.50 4.95
C GLU A 76 -9.86 -3.03 5.10
N LEU A 77 -10.27 -2.20 4.15
CA LEU A 77 -10.26 -0.75 4.27
C LEU A 77 -11.51 -0.33 5.03
N GLN A 78 -11.31 0.35 6.16
CA GLN A 78 -12.40 0.96 6.94
C GLN A 78 -12.83 2.30 6.36
#